data_AF-A0AA85ENW5-F1
#
_entry.id   AF-A0AA85ENW5-F1
#
_cell.length_a   1.000
_cell.length_b   1.000
_cell.length_c   1.000
_cell.angle_alpha   90.00
_cell.angle_beta   90.00
_cell.angle_gamma   90.00
#
_symmetry.space_group_name_H-M   'P 1'
#
loop_
_entity.id
_entity.type
_entity.pdbx_description
1 polymer ?
#
loop_
_entity_poly.entity_id
_entity_poly.type
_entity_poly.pdbx_seq_one_letter_code
_entity_poly.pdbx_strand_id
1 'polypeptide(L)'
;MVNITMMFIGLFVFLFEHISFLKARPEYICKFSRLQGLDVSNFAQTEGLKYYARTFVSALLPIIKAAANKCELDKLCLNEAVVHRNRQVNEQIFLDSMPIFIDFFNNYINDQQNKETMSKILTYVFKTIGSQI
;
A
#
# COMPACT_ATOMS: atom_id res chain seq x y z
N MET A 1 0.77 -20.28 -9.95
CA MET A 1 2.00 -20.01 -9.17
C MET A 1 2.55 -18.67 -9.67
N VAL A 2 2.38 -17.58 -8.92
CA VAL A 2 2.81 -16.24 -9.38
C VAL A 2 4.33 -16.18 -9.30
N ASN A 3 4.96 -15.95 -10.45
CA ASN A 3 6.40 -16.06 -10.67
C ASN A 3 7.12 -14.88 -9.99
N ILE A 4 7.97 -15.20 -9.00
CA ILE A 4 8.62 -14.25 -8.06
C ILE A 4 9.65 -13.34 -8.76
N THR A 5 9.99 -13.61 -10.02
CA THR A 5 10.92 -12.82 -10.86
C THR A 5 10.45 -11.39 -11.15
N MET A 6 9.17 -11.05 -10.89
CA MET A 6 8.66 -9.67 -10.98
C MET A 6 9.06 -8.74 -9.81
N MET A 7 9.79 -9.23 -8.80
CA MET A 7 10.17 -8.45 -7.61
C MET A 7 11.04 -7.21 -7.91
N PHE A 8 11.86 -7.22 -8.97
CA PHE A 8 12.71 -6.06 -9.32
C PHE A 8 11.98 -5.00 -10.15
N ILE A 9 10.94 -5.37 -10.91
CA ILE A 9 10.04 -4.43 -11.60
C ILE A 9 9.07 -3.81 -10.60
N GLY A 10 8.67 -4.56 -9.57
CA GLY A 10 7.81 -4.11 -8.49
C GLY A 10 8.32 -2.82 -7.83
N LEU A 11 9.61 -2.75 -7.43
CA LEU A 11 10.10 -1.57 -6.70
C LEU A 11 9.96 -0.24 -7.48
N PHE A 12 10.04 -0.30 -8.82
CA PHE A 12 9.86 0.86 -9.71
C PHE A 12 8.38 1.24 -9.87
N VAL A 13 7.52 0.22 -9.95
CA VAL A 13 6.06 0.35 -10.03
C VAL A 13 5.48 0.90 -8.72
N PHE A 14 5.95 0.41 -7.57
CA PHE A 14 5.54 0.86 -6.23
C PHE A 14 6.04 2.27 -5.89
N LEU A 15 7.17 2.72 -6.46
CA LEU A 15 7.59 4.13 -6.38
C LEU A 15 6.64 5.04 -7.15
N PHE A 16 6.13 4.60 -8.29
CA PHE A 16 5.12 5.31 -9.09
C PHE A 16 3.75 5.35 -8.39
N GLU A 17 3.43 4.33 -7.59
CA GLU A 17 2.22 4.25 -6.76
C GLU A 17 2.19 5.30 -5.67
N HIS A 18 3.25 5.42 -4.87
CA HIS A 18 3.32 6.46 -3.84
C HIS A 18 3.29 7.86 -4.46
N ILE A 19 3.86 8.02 -5.65
CA ILE A 19 3.75 9.27 -6.41
C ILE A 19 2.29 9.54 -6.81
N SER A 20 1.58 8.54 -7.31
CA SER A 20 0.18 8.68 -7.73
C SER A 20 -0.76 8.92 -6.55
N PHE A 21 -0.57 8.20 -5.44
CA PHE A 21 -1.32 8.34 -4.20
C PHE A 21 -1.14 9.74 -3.59
N LEU A 22 0.11 10.19 -3.42
CA LEU A 22 0.41 11.50 -2.84
C LEU A 22 0.10 12.66 -3.81
N LYS A 23 0.06 12.42 -5.13
CA LYS A 23 -0.49 13.39 -6.10
C LYS A 23 -2.01 13.49 -6.01
N ALA A 24 -2.71 12.37 -5.82
CA ALA A 24 -4.15 12.35 -5.65
C ALA A 24 -4.60 12.92 -4.29
N ARG A 25 -3.73 12.80 -3.27
CA ARG A 25 -3.94 13.32 -1.90
C ARG A 25 -2.72 14.09 -1.39
N PRO A 26 -2.45 15.30 -1.92
CA PRO A 26 -1.29 16.12 -1.51
C PRO A 26 -1.24 16.40 -0.01
N GLU A 27 -2.41 16.50 0.63
CA GLU A 27 -2.57 16.71 2.07
C GLU A 27 -1.96 15.59 2.92
N TYR A 28 -1.67 14.42 2.34
CA TYR A 28 -1.06 13.31 3.06
C TYR A 28 0.47 13.36 3.09
N ILE A 29 1.11 14.17 2.25
CA ILE A 29 2.58 14.27 2.19
C ILE A 29 3.16 14.61 3.57
N CYS A 30 2.56 15.57 4.28
CA CYS A 30 3.04 16.02 5.60
C CYS A 30 2.87 14.98 6.72
N LYS A 31 2.05 13.93 6.51
CA LYS A 31 1.85 12.83 7.46
C LYS A 31 3.04 11.86 7.49
N PHE A 32 3.89 11.90 6.47
CA PHE A 32 5.10 11.10 6.39
C PHE A 32 6.27 11.90 6.95
N SER A 33 6.87 11.41 8.04
CA SER A 33 7.95 12.11 8.73
C SER A 33 9.15 12.46 7.83
N ARG A 34 9.50 11.59 6.87
CA ARG A 34 10.59 11.83 5.91
C ARG A 34 10.20 12.68 4.69
N LEU A 35 8.94 13.11 4.60
CA LEU A 35 8.44 13.99 3.54
C LEU A 35 7.96 15.35 4.09
N GLN A 36 8.21 15.66 5.36
CA GLN A 36 7.83 16.94 5.94
C GLN A 36 8.53 18.11 5.24
N GLY A 37 7.78 19.16 4.94
CA GLY A 37 8.26 20.33 4.19
C GLY A 37 8.33 20.13 2.67
N LEU A 38 7.96 18.95 2.17
CA LEU A 38 7.87 18.67 0.74
C LEU A 38 6.45 18.91 0.22
N ASP A 39 6.33 19.12 -1.09
CA ASP A 39 5.09 19.29 -1.81
C ASP A 39 5.09 18.44 -3.09
N VAL A 40 3.99 18.51 -3.85
CA VAL A 40 3.76 17.71 -5.07
C VAL A 40 4.86 17.89 -6.13
N SER A 41 5.54 19.03 -6.15
CA SER A 41 6.60 19.34 -7.12
C SER A 41 7.92 18.63 -6.83
N ASN A 42 8.21 18.30 -5.57
CA ASN A 42 9.55 17.86 -5.15
C ASN A 42 9.59 16.53 -4.38
N PHE A 43 8.47 16.06 -3.80
CA PHE A 43 8.48 14.84 -2.98
C PHE A 43 8.91 13.58 -3.74
N ALA A 44 8.59 13.54 -5.04
CA ALA A 44 8.80 12.40 -5.93
C ALA A 44 10.28 12.03 -6.16
N GLN A 45 11.20 12.98 -5.90
CA GLN A 45 12.63 12.81 -6.16
C GLN A 45 13.42 12.46 -4.89
N THR A 46 12.75 12.29 -3.75
CA THR A 46 13.41 12.16 -2.45
C THR A 46 13.73 10.73 -2.05
N GLU A 47 14.80 10.56 -1.28
CA GLU A 47 15.13 9.29 -0.60
C GLU A 47 14.04 8.87 0.40
N GLY A 48 13.30 9.84 0.95
CA GLY A 48 12.14 9.58 1.80
C GLY A 48 11.08 8.75 1.10
N LEU A 49 10.75 9.09 -0.14
CA LEU A 49 9.80 8.33 -0.94
C LEU A 49 10.31 6.91 -1.24
N LYS A 50 11.59 6.75 -1.61
CA LYS A 50 12.20 5.44 -1.86
C LYS A 50 12.15 4.55 -0.62
N TYR A 51 12.36 5.13 0.56
CA TYR A 51 12.22 4.43 1.83
C TYR A 51 10.79 3.92 2.03
N TYR A 52 9.77 4.79 1.88
CA TYR A 52 8.38 4.39 2.08
C TYR A 52 7.90 3.36 1.06
N ALA A 53 8.34 3.48 -0.20
CA ALA A 53 8.08 2.47 -1.24
C ALA A 53 8.64 1.10 -0.84
N ARG A 54 9.90 1.03 -0.38
CA ARG A 54 10.49 -0.23 0.10
C ARG A 54 9.73 -0.82 1.29
N THR A 55 9.37 0.01 2.27
CA THR A 55 8.62 -0.48 3.45
C THR A 55 7.23 -0.99 3.06
N PHE A 56 6.55 -0.32 2.14
CA PHE A 56 5.24 -0.73 1.65
C PHE A 56 5.30 -2.09 0.96
N VAL A 57 6.25 -2.28 0.04
CA VAL A 57 6.44 -3.57 -0.66
C VAL A 57 6.78 -4.69 0.33
N SER A 58 7.63 -4.39 1.31
CA SER A 58 8.03 -5.35 2.34
C SER A 58 6.86 -5.79 3.22
N ALA A 59 5.87 -4.92 3.44
CA ALA A 59 4.64 -5.24 4.18
C ALA A 59 3.59 -5.95 3.30
N LEU A 60 3.39 -5.48 2.07
CA LEU A 60 2.34 -5.98 1.18
C LEU A 60 2.63 -7.39 0.63
N LEU A 61 3.89 -7.71 0.32
CA LEU A 61 4.24 -9.01 -0.27
C LEU A 61 3.93 -10.20 0.66
N PRO A 62 4.28 -10.17 1.96
CA PRO A 62 3.86 -11.21 2.91
C PRO A 62 2.33 -11.36 2.97
N ILE A 63 1.60 -10.25 2.99
CA ILE A 63 0.13 -10.24 3.03
C ILE A 63 -0.46 -10.94 1.81
N ILE A 64 0.02 -10.60 0.60
CA ILE A 64 -0.45 -11.24 -0.64
C ILE A 64 -0.11 -12.74 -0.64
N LYS A 65 1.08 -13.12 -0.17
CA LYS A 65 1.50 -14.54 -0.09
C LYS A 65 0.65 -15.33 0.92
N ALA A 66 0.23 -14.69 2.01
CA ALA A 66 -0.63 -15.27 3.02
C ALA A 66 -2.12 -15.24 2.66
N ALA A 67 -2.52 -14.70 1.49
CA ALA A 67 -3.93 -14.54 1.13
C ALA A 67 -4.75 -15.85 1.15
N ALA A 68 -4.10 -17.00 0.93
CA ALA A 68 -4.73 -18.32 1.02
C ALA A 68 -4.78 -18.91 2.45
N ASN A 69 -4.08 -18.29 3.41
CA ASN A 69 -4.01 -18.71 4.81
C ASN A 69 -4.59 -17.62 5.72
N LYS A 70 -5.90 -17.73 6.02
CA LYS A 70 -6.62 -16.72 6.79
C LYS A 70 -5.96 -16.39 8.14
N CYS A 71 -5.50 -17.40 8.89
CA CYS A 71 -4.91 -17.18 10.21
C CYS A 71 -3.62 -16.35 10.12
N GLU A 72 -2.78 -16.66 9.14
CA GLU A 72 -1.54 -15.91 8.88
C GLU A 72 -1.82 -14.51 8.33
N LEU A 73 -2.80 -14.39 7.43
CA LEU A 73 -3.25 -13.11 6.89
C LEU A 73 -3.74 -12.16 7.99
N ASP A 74 -4.59 -12.65 8.89
CA ASP A 74 -5.13 -11.87 10.01
C ASP A 74 -4.02 -11.40 10.94
N LYS A 75 -3.05 -12.28 11.25
CA LYS A 75 -1.88 -11.93 12.05
C LYS A 75 -1.04 -10.82 11.39
N LEU A 76 -0.80 -10.92 10.08
CA LEU A 76 -0.06 -9.90 9.35
C LEU A 76 -0.80 -8.56 9.32
N CYS A 77 -2.11 -8.57 9.10
CA CYS A 77 -2.95 -7.37 9.16
C CYS A 77 -2.89 -6.71 10.55
N LEU A 78 -2.98 -7.49 11.63
CA LEU A 78 -2.88 -6.95 13.00
C LEU A 78 -1.52 -6.30 13.27
N ASN A 79 -0.42 -6.91 12.80
CA ASN A 79 0.91 -6.32 12.93
C ASN A 79 1.00 -4.97 12.20
N GLU A 80 0.44 -4.88 10.99
CA GLU A 80 0.40 -3.62 10.25
C GLU A 80 -0.50 -2.57 10.92
N ALA A 81 -1.62 -2.96 11.52
CA ALA A 81 -2.47 -2.03 12.26
C ALA A 81 -1.72 -1.35 13.41
N VAL A 82 -0.90 -2.10 14.17
CA VAL A 82 -0.06 -1.55 15.26
C VAL A 82 0.91 -0.47 14.74
N VAL A 83 1.46 -0.65 13.53
CA VAL A 83 2.33 0.33 12.91
C VAL A 83 1.58 1.62 12.56
N HIS A 84 0.32 1.52 12.16
CA HIS A 84 -0.50 2.66 11.77
C HIS A 84 -1.10 3.42 12.97
N ARG A 85 -1.40 2.75 14.09
CA ARG A 85 -1.83 3.37 15.36
C ARG A 85 -0.88 4.45 15.87
N ASN A 86 0.42 4.28 15.62
CA ASN A 86 1.45 5.20 16.07
C ASN A 86 1.75 6.33 15.05
N ARG A 87 0.92 6.47 14.00
CA ARG A 87 1.09 7.45 12.91
C ARG A 87 -0.09 8.43 12.88
N GLN A 88 0.09 9.54 12.14
CA GLN A 88 -0.96 10.57 11.96
C GLN A 88 -2.02 10.17 10.91
N VAL A 89 -2.52 8.93 10.98
CA VAL A 89 -3.51 8.34 10.08
C VAL A 89 -4.60 7.71 10.95
N ASN A 90 -5.86 8.04 10.67
CA ASN A 90 -7.01 7.40 11.32
C ASN A 90 -7.67 6.38 10.38
N GLU A 91 -8.61 5.59 10.89
CA GLU A 91 -9.35 4.58 10.11
C GLU A 91 -9.90 5.14 8.79
N GLN A 92 -10.59 6.29 8.84
CA GLN A 92 -11.20 6.89 7.65
C GLN A 92 -10.16 7.21 6.56
N ILE A 93 -9.08 7.90 6.92
CA ILE A 93 -7.99 8.24 5.99
C ILE A 93 -7.37 6.98 5.39
N PHE A 94 -7.22 5.93 6.20
CA PHE A 94 -6.70 4.66 5.74
C PHE A 94 -7.65 3.98 4.74
N LEU A 95 -8.94 3.90 5.06
CA LEU A 95 -9.95 3.30 4.18
C LEU A 95 -10.19 4.12 2.90
N ASP A 96 -10.08 5.43 2.96
CA ASP A 96 -10.20 6.33 1.79
C ASP A 96 -9.08 6.10 0.76
N SER A 97 -7.96 5.51 1.18
CA SER A 97 -6.86 5.16 0.28
C SER A 97 -7.10 3.83 -0.47
N MET A 98 -7.95 2.94 0.06
CA MET A 98 -8.26 1.63 -0.53
C MET A 98 -8.64 1.68 -2.02
N PRO A 99 -9.58 2.54 -2.48
CA PRO A 99 -9.95 2.58 -3.91
C PRO A 99 -8.77 2.95 -4.82
N ILE A 100 -7.85 3.82 -4.35
CA ILE A 100 -6.66 4.21 -5.11
C ILE A 100 -5.76 3.00 -5.35
N PHE A 101 -5.54 2.18 -4.33
CA PHE A 101 -4.75 0.95 -4.47
C PHE A 101 -5.46 -0.09 -5.35
N ILE A 102 -6.77 -0.27 -5.21
CA ILE A 102 -7.54 -1.21 -6.05
C ILE A 102 -7.47 -0.80 -7.52
N ASP A 103 -7.73 0.46 -7.84
CA ASP A 103 -7.66 0.97 -9.21
C ASP A 103 -6.26 0.81 -9.80
N PHE A 104 -5.24 1.07 -9.00
CA PHE A 104 -3.86 0.87 -9.39
C PHE A 104 -3.59 -0.60 -9.80
N PHE A 105 -3.90 -1.56 -8.93
CA PHE A 105 -3.66 -2.98 -9.23
C PHE A 105 -4.51 -3.45 -10.43
N ASN A 106 -5.73 -2.94 -10.56
CA ASN A 106 -6.61 -3.26 -11.68
C ASN A 106 -6.11 -2.70 -13.03
N ASN A 107 -5.30 -1.64 -13.02
CA ASN A 107 -4.65 -1.12 -14.22
C ASN A 107 -3.37 -1.88 -14.58
N TYR A 108 -2.71 -2.52 -13.60
CA TYR A 108 -1.46 -3.24 -13.82
C TYR A 108 -1.65 -4.73 -14.17
N ILE A 109 -2.64 -5.37 -13.55
CA ILE A 109 -2.96 -6.78 -13.79
C ILE A 109 -3.74 -6.88 -15.10
N ASN A 110 -3.30 -7.68 -16.07
CA ASN A 110 -4.03 -7.80 -17.34
C ASN A 110 -5.19 -8.81 -17.27
N ASP A 111 -5.06 -9.83 -16.43
CA ASP A 111 -6.03 -10.91 -16.32
C ASP A 111 -7.20 -10.53 -15.38
N GLN A 112 -8.43 -10.67 -15.87
CA GLN A 112 -9.64 -10.24 -15.16
C GLN A 112 -9.86 -11.02 -13.86
N GLN A 113 -9.59 -12.33 -13.84
CA GLN A 113 -9.74 -13.14 -12.63
C GLN A 113 -8.75 -12.73 -11.54
N ASN A 114 -7.52 -12.39 -11.92
CA ASN A 114 -6.51 -11.87 -11.02
C ASN A 114 -6.85 -10.46 -10.51
N LYS A 115 -7.47 -9.59 -11.33
CA LYS A 115 -7.99 -8.28 -10.88
C LYS A 115 -9.03 -8.44 -9.77
N GLU A 116 -10.01 -9.30 -10.00
CA GLU A 116 -11.08 -9.58 -9.02
C GLU A 116 -10.52 -10.19 -7.74
N THR A 117 -9.56 -11.11 -7.87
CA THR A 117 -8.89 -11.72 -6.71
C THR A 117 -8.10 -10.68 -5.91
N MET A 118 -7.31 -9.83 -6.58
CA MET A 118 -6.55 -8.78 -5.93
C MET A 118 -7.47 -7.76 -5.25
N SER A 119 -8.54 -7.34 -5.91
CA SER A 119 -9.53 -6.42 -5.34
C SER A 119 -10.16 -6.99 -4.07
N LYS A 120 -10.48 -8.29 -4.04
CA LYS A 120 -11.00 -8.97 -2.85
C LYS A 120 -9.97 -9.02 -1.71
N ILE A 121 -8.72 -9.36 -2.02
CA ILE A 121 -7.62 -9.38 -1.03
C ILE A 121 -7.42 -7.99 -0.43
N LEU A 122 -7.28 -6.96 -1.27
CA LEU A 122 -7.08 -5.59 -0.81
C LEU A 122 -8.28 -5.11 0.01
N THR A 123 -9.51 -5.36 -0.44
CA THR A 123 -10.71 -4.98 0.33
C THR A 123 -10.71 -5.60 1.72
N TYR A 124 -10.35 -6.89 1.83
CA TYR A 124 -10.24 -7.56 3.12
C TYR A 124 -9.17 -6.94 3.99
N VAL A 125 -7.95 -6.81 3.46
CA VAL A 125 -6.78 -6.28 4.18
C VAL A 125 -7.04 -4.87 4.68
N PHE A 126 -7.55 -3.98 3.82
CA PHE A 126 -7.82 -2.60 4.20
C PHE A 126 -8.87 -2.50 5.30
N LYS A 127 -9.94 -3.29 5.23
CA LYS A 127 -10.98 -3.31 6.28
C LYS A 127 -10.45 -3.90 7.60
N THR A 128 -9.71 -4.99 7.53
CA THR A 128 -9.15 -5.65 8.72
C THR A 128 -8.15 -4.75 9.43
N ILE A 129 -7.24 -4.11 8.69
CA ILE A 129 -6.30 -3.14 9.26
C ILE A 129 -7.04 -1.90 9.76
N GLY A 130 -7.90 -1.29 8.93
CA GLY A 130 -8.61 -0.05 9.24
C GLY A 130 -9.43 -0.14 10.53
N SER A 131 -10.17 -1.23 10.73
CA SER A 131 -10.96 -1.47 11.96
C SER A 131 -10.12 -1.61 13.23
N GLN A 132 -8.80 -1.71 13.09
CA GLN A 132 -7.84 -1.90 14.16
C GLN A 132 -6.91 -0.69 14.32
N ILE A 133 -7.04 0.38 13.53
CA ILE A 133 -6.28 1.64 13.69
C ILE A 133 -6.98 2.52 14.72
#